data_AF-A0A3G1A8X5-F1
#
_entry.id   AF-A0A3G1A8X5-F1
#
_cell.length_a   1.000
_cell.length_b   1.000
_cell.length_c   1.000
_cell.angle_alpha   90.00
_cell.angle_beta   90.00
_cell.angle_gamma   90.00
#
_symmetry.space_group_name_H-M   'P 1'
#
loop_
_entity.id
_entity.type
_entity.pdbx_description
1 polymer ?
#
loop_
_entity_poly.entity_id
_entity_poly.type
_entity_poly.pdbx_seq_one_letter_code
_entity_poly.pdbx_strand_id
1 'polypeptide(L)' 'MSATSEEKHIGKSIENMLREIFEKELSGDPEARDLALKILEEYKSRGRKGVKELLESLVEQYDASLEGA' A
#
# COMPACT_ATOMS: atom_id res chain seq x y z
N MET A 1 -15.07 20.89 -20.16
CA MET A 1 -13.97 20.24 -19.41
C MET A 1 -14.60 19.59 -18.20
N SER A 2 -14.92 18.31 -18.28
CA SER A 2 -15.52 17.58 -17.16
C SER A 2 -14.39 16.97 -16.34
N ALA A 3 -14.36 17.30 -15.05
CA ALA A 3 -13.40 16.78 -14.09
C ALA A 3 -13.30 15.25 -14.24
N THR A 4 -12.11 14.78 -14.58
CA THR A 4 -11.75 13.36 -14.53
C THR A 4 -12.03 12.87 -13.12
N SER A 5 -13.06 12.07 -12.94
CA SER A 5 -13.23 11.28 -11.71
C SER A 5 -11.91 10.54 -11.52
N GLU A 6 -11.20 10.82 -10.42
CA GLU A 6 -10.08 9.98 -10.01
C GLU A 6 -10.60 8.54 -10.02
N GLU A 7 -10.03 7.70 -10.89
CA GLU A 7 -10.38 6.28 -10.96
C GLU A 7 -9.98 5.63 -9.63
N LYS A 8 -10.91 5.58 -8.68
CA LYS A 8 -10.71 4.87 -7.42
C LYS A 8 -10.89 3.39 -7.69
N HIS A 9 -9.82 2.63 -7.49
CA HIS A 9 -9.83 1.18 -7.67
C HIS A 9 -10.49 0.42 -6.50
N ILE A 10 -10.85 1.11 -5.43
CA ILE A 10 -11.54 0.56 -4.26
C ILE A 10 -12.63 1.50 -3.76
N GLY A 11 -13.75 0.94 -3.33
CA GLY A 11 -14.84 1.70 -2.71
C GLY A 11 -14.50 2.12 -1.28
N LYS A 12 -14.96 3.31 -0.87
CA LYS A 12 -14.68 3.90 0.45
C LYS A 12 -15.03 3.00 1.63
N SER A 13 -16.13 2.24 1.55
CA SER A 13 -16.53 1.31 2.61
C SER A 13 -15.55 0.14 2.77
N ILE A 14 -15.01 -0.38 1.66
CA ILE A 14 -14.02 -1.47 1.70
C ILE A 14 -12.67 -0.92 2.18
N GLU A 15 -12.29 0.27 1.73
CA GLU A 15 -11.08 0.96 2.21
C GLU A 15 -11.08 1.10 3.73
N ASN A 16 -12.16 1.64 4.31
CA ASN A 16 -12.28 1.81 5.76
C ASN A 16 -12.20 0.49 6.51
N MET A 17 -12.90 -0.55 6.02
CA MET A 17 -12.87 -1.88 6.62
C MET A 17 -11.45 -2.46 6.64
N LEU A 18 -10.69 -2.32 5.55
CA LEU A 18 -9.32 -2.78 5.49
C LEU A 18 -8.40 -2.00 6.45
N ARG A 19 -8.58 -0.69 6.57
CA ARG A 19 -7.82 0.13 7.53
C ARG A 19 -8.05 -0.32 8.98
N GLU A 20 -9.30 -0.52 9.37
CA GLU A 20 -9.65 -1.02 10.71
C GLU A 20 -9.04 -2.41 10.98
N ILE A 21 -9.09 -3.31 9.98
CA ILE A 21 -8.47 -4.64 10.08
C ILE A 21 -6.95 -4.51 10.27
N PHE A 22 -6.27 -3.66 9.49
CA PHE A 22 -4.83 -3.48 9.62
C PHE A 22 -4.44 -2.87 10.96
N GLU A 23 -5.17 -1.87 11.45
CA GLU A 23 -4.92 -1.27 12.76
C GLU A 23 -5.05 -2.28 13.90
N LYS A 24 -6.03 -3.19 13.81
CA LYS A 24 -6.29 -4.21 14.82
C LYS A 24 -5.33 -5.39 14.73
N GLU A 25 -5.19 -5.99 13.57
CA GLU A 25 -4.45 -7.25 13.39
C GLU A 25 -2.92 -7.02 13.37
N LEU A 26 -2.47 -5.82 12.97
CA LEU A 26 -1.05 -5.46 12.93
C LEU A 26 -0.64 -4.52 14.07
N SER A 27 -1.45 -4.43 15.15
CA SER A 27 -1.16 -3.54 16.28
C SER A 27 0.17 -3.85 16.98
N GLY A 28 0.62 -5.11 16.92
CA GLY A 28 1.87 -5.58 17.51
C GLY A 28 3.09 -5.40 16.62
N ASP A 29 2.90 -4.98 15.37
CA ASP A 29 3.97 -4.80 14.38
C ASP A 29 3.73 -3.50 13.58
N PRO A 30 4.23 -2.36 14.09
CA PRO A 30 4.04 -1.06 13.45
C PRO A 30 4.60 -1.00 12.02
N GLU A 31 5.69 -1.70 11.73
CA GLU A 31 6.30 -1.71 10.40
C GLU A 31 5.41 -2.46 9.39
N ALA A 32 4.91 -3.64 9.78
CA ALA A 32 3.96 -4.39 8.96
C ALA A 32 2.66 -3.60 8.73
N ARG A 33 2.16 -2.90 9.76
CA ARG A 33 0.98 -2.04 9.64
C ARG A 33 1.20 -0.91 8.64
N ASP A 34 2.33 -0.20 8.75
CA ASP A 34 2.63 0.94 7.90
C ASP A 34 2.81 0.49 6.44
N LEU A 35 3.43 -0.68 6.22
CA LEU A 35 3.51 -1.30 4.88
C LEU A 35 2.13 -1.66 4.32
N ALA A 36 1.26 -2.27 5.11
CA ALA A 36 -0.09 -2.64 4.68
C ALA A 36 -0.93 -1.40 4.28
N LEU A 37 -0.81 -0.31 5.06
CA LEU A 37 -1.45 0.96 4.73
C LEU A 37 -0.89 1.59 3.45
N LYS A 38 0.42 1.50 3.22
CA LYS A 38 1.06 1.98 1.98
C LYS A 38 0.61 1.19 0.76
N ILE A 39 0.50 -0.13 0.88
CA ILE A 39 -0.03 -1.01 -0.18
C ILE A 39 -1.48 -0.63 -0.51
N LEU A 40 -2.32 -0.36 0.50
CA LEU A 40 -3.71 0.04 0.29
C LEU A 40 -3.81 1.39 -0.46
N GLU A 41 -2.96 2.36 -0.13
CA GLU A 41 -2.96 3.66 -0.80
C GLU A 41 -2.48 3.56 -2.26
N GLU A 42 -1.45 2.75 -2.53
CA GLU A 42 -1.01 2.47 -3.91
C GLU A 42 -2.09 1.76 -4.72
N TYR A 43 -2.79 0.80 -4.11
CA TYR A 43 -3.90 0.12 -4.78
C TYR A 43 -5.03 1.09 -5.09
N LYS A 44 -5.41 1.93 -4.13
CA LYS A 44 -6.49 2.92 -4.30
C LYS A 44 -6.22 3.89 -5.46
N SER A 45 -4.97 4.34 -5.59
CA SER A 45 -4.57 5.38 -6.55
C SER A 45 -4.17 4.83 -7.92
N ARG A 46 -3.57 3.64 -7.98
CA ARG A 46 -2.88 3.11 -9.18
C ARG A 46 -3.18 1.63 -9.43
N GLY A 47 -4.06 1.04 -8.62
CA GLY A 47 -4.50 -0.34 -8.73
C GLY A 47 -3.37 -1.34 -8.50
N ARG A 48 -3.51 -2.52 -9.10
CA ARG A 48 -2.51 -3.59 -9.01
C ARG A 48 -1.12 -3.17 -9.51
N LYS A 49 -1.05 -2.27 -10.49
CA LYS A 49 0.22 -1.79 -11.06
C LYS A 49 1.03 -1.01 -10.02
N GLY A 50 0.40 -0.08 -9.29
CA GLY A 50 1.08 0.69 -8.24
C GLY A 50 1.61 -0.20 -7.12
N VAL A 51 0.79 -1.17 -6.67
CA VAL A 51 1.23 -2.15 -5.67
C VAL A 51 2.45 -2.95 -6.14
N LYS A 52 2.45 -3.39 -7.40
CA LYS A 52 3.57 -4.16 -7.95
C LYS A 52 4.86 -3.34 -7.92
N GLU A 53 4.84 -2.12 -8.42
CA GLU A 53 6.02 -1.25 -8.47
C GLU A 53 6.53 -0.88 -7.07
N LEU A 54 5.62 -0.68 -6.10
CA LEU A 54 6.00 -0.49 -4.70
C LEU A 54 6.79 -1.69 -4.16
N LEU A 55 6.29 -2.91 -4.38
CA LEU A 55 6.94 -4.12 -3.89
C LEU A 55 8.29 -4.36 -4.57
N GLU A 56 8.39 -4.12 -5.88
CA GLU A 56 9.67 -4.20 -6.61
C GLU A 56 10.70 -3.23 -6.00
N SER A 57 10.32 -1.98 -5.74
CA SER A 57 11.23 -1.00 -5.12
C SER A 57 11.67 -1.38 -3.71
N LEU A 58 10.80 -2.02 -2.91
CA LEU A 58 11.15 -2.47 -1.56
C LEU A 58 12.14 -3.64 -1.59
N VAL A 59 11.97 -4.57 -2.53
CA VAL A 59 12.92 -5.68 -2.74
C VAL A 59 14.27 -5.15 -3.16
N GLU A 60 14.33 -4.22 -4.13
CA GLU A 60 15.58 -3.60 -4.57
C GLU A 60 16.31 -2.88 -3.42
N GLN A 61 15.58 -2.16 -2.56
CA GLN A 61 16.16 -1.49 -1.39
C GLN A 61 16.71 -2.48 -0.37
N TYR A 62 16.01 -3.60 -0.16
CA TYR A 62 16.46 -4.66 0.74
C TYR A 62 17.73 -5.33 0.21
N ASP A 63 17.76 -5.70 -1.06
CA ASP A 63 18.93 -6.30 -1.70
C ASP A 63 20.16 -5.36 -1.63
N ALA A 64 19.97 -4.06 -1.92
CA ALA A 64 21.03 -3.06 -1.80
C ALA A 64 21.54 -2.89 -0.35
N SER A 65 20.66 -3.05 0.65
CA SER A 65 21.06 -2.98 2.07
C SER A 65 21.92 -4.16 2.51
N LEU A 66 21.79 -5.32 1.85
CA LEU A 66 22.60 -6.51 2.10
C LEU A 66 23.97 -6.44 1.42
N GLU A 67 24.07 -5.80 0.25
CA GLU A 67 25.34 -5.64 -0.47
C GLU A 67 26.27 -4.59 0.15
N GLY A 68 25.72 -3.66 0.94
CA GLY A 68 26.47 -2.61 1.65
C GLY A 68 26.87 -2.93 3.10
N ALA A 69 26.51 -4.11 3.62
CA ALA A 69 26.77 -4.56 5.00
C ALA A 69 27.95 -5.54 5.07
#